data_AF-A0A523UXD7-F1
#
_entry.id   AF-A0A523UXD7-F1
#
_cell.length_a   1.000
_cell.length_b   1.000
_cell.length_c   1.000
_cell.angle_alpha   90.00
_cell.angle_beta   90.00
_cell.angle_gamma   90.00
#
_symmetry.space_group_name_H-M   'P 1'
#
loop_
_entity.id
_entity.type
_entity.pdbx_description
1 polymer ?
#
loop_
_entity_poly.entity_id
_entity_poly.type
_entity_poly.pdbx_seq_one_letter_code
_entity_poly.pdbx_strand_id
1 'polypeptide(L)'
;MAFEIPKTTYTGKIKEIKLGTGDKAVVVGGESCYPFYLFEGEMPRLPRIAMEVYDSPPEEWPEAALEPFAGVTDDPVAWAKKCINDYGAEMICLQLVSTDPNGLDRGADEATEVVKKVADA
;
A
#
# COMPACT_ATOMS: atom_id res chain seq x y z
N MET A 1 -1.13 -14.92 46.19
CA MET A 1 -0.04 -14.75 45.21
C MET A 1 -0.48 -13.71 44.21
N ALA A 2 0.39 -12.77 43.84
CA ALA A 2 0.12 -11.85 42.74
C ALA A 2 0.24 -12.62 41.41
N PHE A 3 -0.67 -12.37 40.48
CA PHE A 3 -0.62 -12.93 39.12
C PHE A 3 0.45 -12.18 38.31
N GLU A 4 1.24 -12.93 37.54
CA GLU A 4 2.23 -12.38 36.60
C GLU A 4 1.91 -12.92 35.20
N ILE A 5 1.91 -12.03 34.21
CA ILE A 5 1.63 -12.40 32.82
C ILE A 5 2.86 -13.11 32.26
N PRO A 6 2.74 -14.36 31.78
CA PRO A 6 3.85 -15.06 31.12
C PRO A 6 4.31 -14.29 29.88
N LYS A 7 5.63 -14.16 29.71
CA LYS A 7 6.23 -13.48 28.56
C LYS A 7 7.09 -14.42 27.75
N THR A 8 7.04 -14.29 26.43
CA THR A 8 7.92 -15.00 25.50
C THR A 8 9.21 -14.23 25.29
N THR A 9 10.36 -14.91 25.28
CA THR A 9 11.64 -14.30 24.92
C THR A 9 11.92 -14.51 23.44
N TYR A 10 12.08 -13.41 22.71
CA TYR A 10 12.37 -13.41 21.28
C TYR A 10 13.87 -13.20 21.04
N THR A 11 14.47 -14.01 20.17
CA THR A 11 15.92 -13.93 19.84
C THR A 11 16.21 -13.04 18.62
N GLY A 12 15.17 -12.48 18.00
CA GLY A 12 15.28 -11.63 16.82
C GLY A 12 14.11 -10.66 16.70
N LYS A 13 14.22 -9.74 15.74
CA LYS A 13 13.19 -8.78 15.39
C LYS A 13 12.94 -8.78 13.90
N ILE A 14 11.76 -8.33 13.49
CA ILE A 14 11.43 -8.12 12.08
C ILE A 14 12.33 -7.02 11.52
N LYS A 15 12.81 -7.23 10.29
CA LYS A 15 13.66 -6.27 9.60
C LYS A 15 12.88 -5.02 9.25
N GLU A 16 13.49 -3.85 9.47
CA GLU A 16 12.92 -2.58 9.03
C GLU A 16 13.13 -2.39 7.52
N ILE A 17 12.09 -1.98 6.83
CA ILE A 17 12.11 -1.71 5.40
C ILE A 17 11.61 -0.29 5.18
N LYS A 18 12.41 0.51 4.45
CA LYS A 18 12.04 1.86 4.02
C LYS A 18 11.53 1.81 2.58
N LEU A 19 10.32 2.29 2.37
CA LEU A 19 9.67 2.45 1.07
C LEU A 19 9.65 3.94 0.73
N GLY A 20 10.03 4.31 -0.49
CA GLY A 20 10.09 5.70 -0.94
C GLY A 20 11.31 6.50 -0.46
N THR A 21 11.33 7.79 -0.79
CA THR A 21 12.44 8.71 -0.50
C THR A 21 11.93 10.04 0.05
N GLY A 22 12.82 10.82 0.67
CA GLY A 22 12.48 12.13 1.24
C GLY A 22 11.36 12.06 2.28
N ASP A 23 10.52 13.10 2.26
CA ASP A 23 9.39 13.27 3.19
C ASP A 23 8.22 12.30 2.94
N LYS A 24 8.17 11.69 1.74
CA LYS A 24 7.17 10.67 1.37
C LYS A 24 7.57 9.25 1.81
N ALA A 25 8.70 9.08 2.48
CA ALA A 25 9.20 7.74 2.81
C ALA A 25 8.47 7.13 4.02
N VAL A 26 8.02 5.90 3.87
CA VAL A 26 7.36 5.11 4.92
C VAL A 26 8.29 3.99 5.38
N VAL A 27 8.40 3.78 6.68
CA VAL A 27 9.12 2.64 7.24
C VAL A 27 8.11 1.64 7.81
N VAL A 28 8.35 0.36 7.58
CA VAL A 28 7.58 -0.76 8.13
C VAL A 28 8.50 -1.76 8.82
N GLY A 29 7.96 -2.60 9.69
CA GLY A 29 8.72 -3.62 10.41
C GLY A 29 9.34 -3.12 11.72
N GLY A 30 10.26 -3.91 12.27
CA GLY A 30 10.96 -3.61 13.53
C GLY A 30 10.33 -4.26 14.76
N GLU A 31 9.29 -5.06 14.59
CA GLU A 31 8.57 -5.73 15.67
C GLU A 31 9.45 -6.76 16.37
N SER A 32 9.37 -6.82 17.69
CA SER A 32 10.11 -7.73 18.56
C SER A 32 9.20 -8.65 19.39
N CYS A 33 7.92 -8.72 19.03
CA CYS A 33 6.90 -9.58 19.65
C CYS A 33 5.86 -10.00 18.61
N TYR A 34 4.90 -10.84 19.02
CA TYR A 34 3.70 -11.09 18.22
C TYR A 34 2.88 -9.82 17.95
N PRO A 35 2.03 -9.83 16.90
CA PRO A 35 1.19 -8.68 16.56
C PRO A 35 0.38 -8.18 17.77
N PHE A 36 0.58 -6.91 18.13
CA PHE A 36 -0.10 -6.22 19.22
C PHE A 36 0.19 -6.74 20.64
N TYR A 37 1.18 -7.62 20.83
CA TYR A 37 1.59 -8.14 22.15
C TYR A 37 2.56 -7.18 22.87
N LEU A 38 2.13 -5.91 23.02
CA LEU A 38 2.95 -4.81 23.54
C LEU A 38 3.34 -4.98 25.03
N PHE A 39 2.80 -5.97 25.72
CA PHE A 39 3.18 -6.31 27.10
C PHE A 39 4.52 -7.07 27.19
N GLU A 40 4.97 -7.66 26.07
CA GLU A 40 6.16 -8.52 26.02
C GLU A 40 7.16 -8.16 24.90
N GLY A 41 6.91 -7.09 24.14
CA GLY A 41 7.90 -6.51 23.24
C GLY A 41 7.41 -5.23 22.59
N GLU A 42 8.16 -4.78 21.58
CA GLU A 42 7.92 -3.51 20.89
C GLU A 42 7.37 -3.74 19.48
N MET A 43 6.40 -2.90 19.11
CA MET A 43 5.89 -2.74 17.75
C MET A 43 5.99 -1.26 17.38
N PRO A 44 7.18 -0.79 16.96
CA PRO A 44 7.47 0.65 16.85
C PRO A 44 6.68 1.35 15.74
N ARG A 45 5.98 0.60 14.90
CA ARG A 45 5.30 1.08 13.70
C ARG A 45 3.94 0.44 13.59
N LEU A 46 2.95 1.23 13.19
CA LEU A 46 1.62 0.73 12.89
C LEU A 46 1.64 -0.03 11.56
N PRO A 47 0.75 -1.03 11.39
CA PRO A 47 0.48 -1.60 10.07
C PRO A 47 0.09 -0.48 9.10
N ARG A 48 0.57 -0.57 7.86
CA ARG A 48 0.33 0.43 6.81
C ARG A 48 -0.63 -0.12 5.78
N ILE A 49 -1.47 0.76 5.22
CA ILE A 49 -2.45 0.43 4.19
C ILE A 49 -2.07 1.21 2.93
N ALA A 50 -1.94 0.48 1.83
CA ALA A 50 -1.87 1.08 0.50
C ALA A 50 -3.21 0.91 -0.20
N MET A 51 -3.65 1.94 -0.94
CA MET A 51 -4.84 1.83 -1.78
C MET A 51 -4.45 1.45 -3.20
N GLU A 52 -5.23 0.55 -3.79
CA GLU A 52 -5.01 0.05 -5.14
C GLU A 52 -5.47 1.06 -6.19
N VAL A 53 -4.67 1.20 -7.26
CA VAL A 53 -4.96 2.01 -8.44
C VAL A 53 -4.54 1.21 -9.66
N TYR A 54 -5.40 1.09 -10.67
CA TYR A 54 -5.06 0.44 -11.93
C TYR A 54 -4.58 1.47 -12.96
N ASP A 55 -3.69 1.05 -13.86
CA ASP A 55 -3.24 1.85 -15.01
C ASP A 55 -4.22 1.82 -16.22
N SER A 56 -5.32 1.10 -16.08
CA SER A 56 -6.42 0.98 -17.03
C SER A 56 -7.74 0.79 -16.27
N PRO A 57 -8.89 1.25 -16.82
CA PRO A 57 -10.19 1.03 -16.19
C PRO A 57 -10.42 -0.45 -15.83
N PRO A 58 -10.85 -0.76 -14.60
CA PRO A 58 -11.20 -2.12 -14.21
C PRO A 58 -12.49 -2.57 -14.90
N GLU A 59 -12.48 -3.78 -15.47
CA GLU A 59 -13.65 -4.34 -16.15
C GLU A 59 -14.48 -5.27 -15.25
N GLU A 60 -13.85 -5.95 -14.30
CA GLU A 60 -14.47 -7.02 -13.49
C GLU A 60 -14.77 -6.59 -12.04
N TRP A 61 -14.58 -5.32 -11.70
CA TRP A 61 -14.85 -4.85 -10.35
C TRP A 61 -16.36 -4.73 -10.09
N PRO A 62 -16.87 -5.22 -8.95
CA PRO A 62 -18.25 -5.00 -8.55
C PRO A 62 -18.57 -3.51 -8.42
N GLU A 63 -19.81 -3.11 -8.72
CA GLU A 63 -20.26 -1.70 -8.66
C GLU A 63 -19.96 -1.04 -7.30
N ALA A 64 -20.20 -1.76 -6.20
CA ALA A 64 -19.91 -1.26 -4.85
C ALA A 64 -18.42 -0.98 -4.59
N ALA A 65 -17.51 -1.66 -5.30
CA ALA A 65 -16.08 -1.37 -5.24
C ALA A 65 -15.67 -0.18 -6.12
N LEU A 66 -16.43 0.10 -7.19
CA LEU A 66 -16.19 1.22 -8.10
C LEU A 66 -16.81 2.53 -7.63
N GLU A 67 -17.93 2.48 -6.93
CA GLU A 67 -18.66 3.65 -6.46
C GLU A 67 -17.77 4.68 -5.73
N PRO A 68 -16.86 4.31 -4.82
CA PRO A 68 -15.95 5.27 -4.19
C PRO A 68 -15.05 5.99 -5.21
N PHE A 69 -14.66 5.32 -6.29
CA PHE A 69 -13.74 5.83 -7.31
C PHE A 69 -14.45 6.37 -8.55
N ALA A 70 -15.78 6.55 -8.50
CA ALA A 70 -16.54 7.10 -9.60
C ALA A 70 -15.93 8.43 -10.11
N GLY A 71 -15.74 8.51 -11.43
CA GLY A 71 -15.19 9.68 -12.12
C GLY A 71 -13.66 9.78 -12.16
N VAL A 72 -12.92 8.80 -11.62
CA VAL A 72 -11.43 8.79 -11.68
C VAL A 72 -10.83 7.48 -12.17
N THR A 73 -11.61 6.42 -12.37
CA THR A 73 -11.10 5.07 -12.70
C THR A 73 -10.42 4.96 -14.08
N ASP A 74 -10.56 5.95 -14.94
CA ASP A 74 -9.90 6.08 -16.24
C ASP A 74 -8.63 6.96 -16.22
N ASP A 75 -8.35 7.62 -15.10
CA ASP A 75 -7.14 8.42 -14.89
C ASP A 75 -6.41 7.95 -13.62
N PRO A 76 -5.33 7.15 -13.76
CA PRO A 76 -4.56 6.63 -12.62
C PRO A 76 -4.00 7.74 -11.71
N VAL A 77 -3.72 8.93 -12.24
CA VAL A 77 -3.21 10.07 -11.45
C VAL A 77 -4.33 10.66 -10.62
N ALA A 78 -5.50 10.90 -11.24
CA ALA A 78 -6.66 11.40 -10.51
C ALA A 78 -7.12 10.39 -9.45
N TRP A 79 -7.07 9.09 -9.76
CA TRP A 79 -7.39 8.02 -8.82
C TRP A 79 -6.43 8.00 -7.64
N ALA A 80 -5.11 8.03 -7.89
CA ALA A 80 -4.10 8.09 -6.82
C ALA A 80 -4.30 9.33 -5.92
N LYS A 81 -4.57 10.50 -6.51
CA LYS A 81 -4.86 11.72 -5.76
C LYS A 81 -6.13 11.59 -4.91
N LYS A 82 -7.18 10.95 -5.43
CA LYS A 82 -8.41 10.66 -4.68
C LYS A 82 -8.11 9.76 -3.48
N CYS A 83 -7.34 8.68 -3.68
CA CYS A 83 -6.91 7.80 -2.60
C CYS A 83 -6.16 8.55 -1.48
N ILE A 84 -5.28 9.47 -1.85
CA ILE A 84 -4.50 10.26 -0.88
C ILE A 84 -5.38 11.31 -0.18
N ASN A 85 -6.06 12.16 -0.96
CA ASN A 85 -6.73 13.36 -0.43
C ASN A 85 -8.04 13.05 0.28
N ASP A 86 -8.82 12.09 -0.23
CA ASP A 86 -10.17 11.82 0.27
C ASP A 86 -10.18 10.65 1.26
N TYR A 87 -9.28 9.67 1.07
CA TYR A 87 -9.24 8.44 1.87
C TYR A 87 -8.01 8.31 2.77
N GLY A 88 -7.06 9.24 2.69
CA GLY A 88 -5.90 9.28 3.58
C GLY A 88 -4.87 8.19 3.31
N ALA A 89 -4.78 7.69 2.07
CA ALA A 89 -3.78 6.70 1.70
C ALA A 89 -2.35 7.26 1.88
N GLU A 90 -1.55 6.59 2.71
CA GLU A 90 -0.13 6.92 2.88
C GLU A 90 0.75 6.32 1.78
N MET A 91 0.22 5.33 1.06
CA MET A 91 0.91 4.60 -0.01
C MET A 91 -0.08 4.24 -1.11
N ILE A 92 0.41 4.15 -2.34
CA ILE A 92 -0.35 3.70 -3.51
C ILE A 92 0.23 2.38 -4.01
N CYS A 93 -0.65 1.41 -4.25
CA CYS A 93 -0.33 0.19 -4.97
C CYS A 93 -0.80 0.35 -6.41
N LEU A 94 0.11 0.79 -7.28
CA LEU A 94 -0.17 0.90 -8.71
C LEU A 94 -0.04 -0.47 -9.38
N GLN A 95 -1.13 -0.95 -9.96
CA GLN A 95 -1.19 -2.19 -10.72
C GLN A 95 -1.14 -1.88 -12.21
N LEU A 96 -0.15 -2.46 -12.89
CA LEU A 96 0.05 -2.32 -14.33
C LEU A 96 -0.72 -3.39 -15.11
N VAL A 97 -2.04 -3.45 -14.89
CA VAL A 97 -2.91 -4.46 -15.50
C VAL A 97 -2.93 -4.38 -17.03
N SER A 98 -2.67 -3.20 -17.59
CA SER A 98 -2.63 -3.01 -19.04
C SER A 98 -1.46 -3.72 -19.74
N THR A 99 -0.47 -4.20 -18.99
CA THR A 99 0.70 -4.94 -19.52
C THR A 99 0.45 -6.44 -19.71
N ASP A 100 -0.75 -6.94 -19.41
CA ASP A 100 -1.10 -8.34 -19.70
C ASP A 100 -1.07 -8.59 -21.22
N PRO A 101 -0.26 -9.53 -21.73
CA PRO A 101 -0.20 -9.86 -23.15
C PRO A 101 -1.50 -10.47 -23.71
N ASN A 102 -2.41 -10.92 -22.86
CA ASN A 102 -3.75 -11.36 -23.26
C ASN A 102 -4.81 -10.25 -23.18
N GLY A 103 -4.45 -9.09 -22.65
CA GLY A 103 -5.30 -7.92 -22.51
C GLY A 103 -4.89 -6.82 -23.48
N LEU A 104 -4.46 -5.68 -22.93
CA LEU A 104 -4.04 -4.51 -23.72
C LEU A 104 -2.61 -4.62 -24.26
N ASP A 105 -1.79 -5.54 -23.71
CA ASP A 105 -0.39 -5.77 -24.10
C ASP A 105 0.42 -4.47 -24.25
N ARG A 106 0.22 -3.51 -23.33
CA ARG A 106 0.95 -2.24 -23.37
C ARG A 106 2.43 -2.47 -23.11
N GLY A 107 3.26 -1.80 -23.91
CA GLY A 107 4.70 -1.87 -23.79
C GLY A 107 5.25 -1.23 -22.51
N ALA A 108 6.48 -1.61 -22.16
CA ALA A 108 7.17 -1.11 -20.96
C ALA A 108 7.33 0.42 -20.95
N ASP A 109 7.49 1.06 -22.11
CA ASP A 109 7.64 2.52 -22.21
C ASP A 109 6.37 3.24 -21.75
N GLU A 110 5.20 2.81 -22.25
CA GLU A 110 3.90 3.36 -21.85
C GLU A 110 3.62 3.13 -20.36
N ALA A 111 3.86 1.91 -19.87
CA ALA A 111 3.69 1.58 -18.46
C ALA A 111 4.59 2.45 -17.57
N THR A 112 5.84 2.66 -17.97
CA THR A 112 6.80 3.51 -17.24
C THR A 112 6.35 4.98 -17.19
N GLU A 113 5.75 5.49 -18.26
CA GLU A 113 5.17 6.83 -18.25
C GLU A 113 4.04 6.97 -17.23
N VAL A 114 3.16 5.97 -17.12
CA VAL A 114 2.09 5.98 -16.10
C VAL A 114 2.70 5.93 -14.69
N VAL A 115 3.67 5.05 -14.44
CA VAL A 115 4.37 4.96 -13.15
C VAL A 115 4.95 6.31 -12.73
N LYS A 116 5.64 7.00 -13.65
CA LYS A 116 6.22 8.33 -13.38
C LYS A 116 5.15 9.35 -13.04
N LYS A 117 4.09 9.44 -13.85
CA LYS A 117 2.99 10.38 -13.63
C LYS A 117 2.31 10.17 -12.26
N VAL A 118 2.14 8.92 -11.83
CA VAL A 118 1.55 8.59 -10.52
C VAL A 118 2.53 8.89 -9.38
N ALA A 119 3.82 8.60 -9.54
CA ALA A 119 4.83 8.86 -8.51
C ALA A 119 5.04 10.36 -8.25
N ASP A 120 4.93 11.19 -9.30
CA ASP A 120 5.10 12.64 -9.24
C ASP A 120 3.84 13.38 -8.75
N ALA A 121 2.71 12.67 -8.62
CA ALA A 121 1.43 13.21 -8.15
C ALA A 121 1.46 13.61 -6.66
#